data_AF-X1GJV5-F1
#
_entry.id   AF-X1GJV5-F1
#
_cell.length_a   1.000
_cell.length_b   1.000
_cell.length_c   1.000
_cell.angle_alpha   90.00
_cell.angle_beta   90.00
_cell.angle_gamma   90.00
#
_symmetry.space_group_name_H-M   'P 1'
#
loop_
_entity.id
_entity.type
_entity.pdbx_description
1 polymer ?
#
loop_
_entity_poly.entity_id
_entity_poly.type
_entity_poly.pdbx_seq_one_letter_code
_entity_poly.pdbx_strand_id
1 'polypeptide(L)'
;FTKQMLFELTEDLLNIDDEHLALDVIKEVGPKKMFTTHPHTLKWIDPKMGLFWHPNDWIHEHSDQWLAKGAKTWVEICRERLKELDKHQPDPPIAKDVDERCNAILKEADVELALF
;
A
#
# COMPACT_ATOMS: atom_id res chain seq x y z
N PHE A 1 -1.96 8.44 2.48
CA PHE A 1 -2.45 8.31 1.09
C PHE A 1 -1.40 8.72 0.05
N THR A 2 -0.97 9.98 -0.05
CA THR A 2 0.06 10.39 -1.03
C THR A 2 1.46 9.86 -0.73
N LYS A 3 1.86 9.71 0.54
CA LYS A 3 3.18 9.15 0.88
C LYS A 3 3.37 7.68 0.50
N GLN A 4 2.34 6.83 0.59
CA GLN A 4 2.48 5.40 0.29
C GLN A 4 2.63 5.16 -1.21
N MET A 5 1.81 5.86 -2.02
CA MET A 5 1.91 5.86 -3.48
C MET A 5 3.22 6.46 -3.99
N LEU A 6 3.77 7.47 -3.29
CA LEU A 6 4.99 8.16 -3.68
C LEU A 6 6.28 7.46 -3.20
N PHE A 7 6.24 6.71 -2.09
CA PHE A 7 7.40 5.95 -1.60
C PHE A 7 7.56 4.58 -2.26
N GLU A 8 6.49 3.99 -2.80
CA GLU A 8 6.56 2.78 -3.64
C GLU A 8 6.89 3.08 -5.11
N LEU A 9 7.05 4.36 -5.48
CA LEU A 9 7.81 4.76 -6.67
C LEU A 9 9.32 4.57 -6.42
N THR A 10 9.72 3.36 -6.03
CA THR A 10 11.12 2.95 -5.99
C THR A 10 11.67 2.86 -7.41
N GLU A 11 13.00 2.80 -7.53
CA GLU A 11 13.75 2.77 -8.80
C GLU A 11 13.25 1.69 -9.80
N ASP A 12 12.51 0.70 -9.31
CA ASP A 12 11.92 -0.39 -10.10
C ASP A 12 10.75 0.05 -11.02
N LEU A 13 10.01 1.13 -10.71
CA LEU A 13 8.84 1.51 -11.54
C LEU A 13 9.25 1.98 -12.95
N LEU A 14 10.47 2.48 -13.10
CA LEU A 14 11.04 2.91 -14.38
C LEU A 14 12.29 2.10 -14.73
N ASN A 15 12.36 0.83 -14.31
CA ASN A 15 13.46 -0.03 -14.70
C ASN A 15 13.39 -0.35 -16.20
N ILE A 16 14.48 -0.06 -16.92
CA ILE A 16 14.60 -0.21 -18.38
C ILE A 16 15.56 -1.36 -18.69
N ASP A 17 15.31 -2.52 -18.11
CA ASP A 17 16.01 -3.76 -18.47
C ASP A 17 15.15 -4.63 -19.42
N ASP A 18 15.79 -5.65 -20.02
CA ASP A 18 15.14 -6.52 -21.02
C ASP A 18 13.89 -7.23 -20.47
N GLU A 19 13.88 -7.56 -19.18
CA GLU A 19 12.75 -8.23 -18.52
C GLU A 19 11.56 -7.27 -18.35
N HIS A 20 11.80 -6.02 -17.95
CA HIS A 20 10.77 -5.00 -17.77
C HIS A 20 10.23 -4.48 -19.12
N LEU A 21 11.08 -4.42 -20.16
CA LEU A 21 10.67 -4.06 -21.52
C LEU A 21 9.79 -5.13 -22.17
N ALA A 22 9.95 -6.40 -21.79
CA ALA A 22 9.11 -7.53 -22.21
C ALA A 22 8.96 -7.67 -23.74
N LEU A 23 9.95 -7.24 -24.53
CA LEU A 23 9.86 -7.21 -25.99
C LEU A 23 9.69 -8.61 -26.59
N ASP A 24 10.34 -9.62 -26.01
CA ASP A 24 10.21 -11.01 -26.44
C ASP A 24 8.79 -11.53 -26.17
N VAL A 25 8.21 -11.20 -25.00
CA VAL A 25 6.84 -11.56 -24.64
C VAL A 25 5.83 -10.92 -25.59
N ILE A 26 6.00 -9.64 -25.92
CA ILE A 26 5.15 -8.92 -26.87
C ILE A 26 5.21 -9.59 -28.26
N LYS A 27 6.42 -9.96 -28.70
CA LYS A 27 6.64 -10.62 -29.97
C LYS A 27 6.05 -12.04 -30.01
N GLU A 28 6.18 -12.79 -28.92
CA GLU A 28 5.66 -14.15 -28.78
C GLU A 28 4.13 -14.19 -28.79
N VAL A 29 3.49 -13.37 -27.95
CA VAL A 29 2.03 -13.31 -27.83
C VAL A 29 1.43 -12.78 -29.12
N GLY A 30 1.97 -11.67 -29.63
CA GLY A 30 1.57 -11.08 -30.90
C GLY A 30 0.20 -10.39 -30.88
N PRO A 31 -0.21 -9.81 -32.02
CA PRO A 31 -1.41 -8.97 -32.09
C PRO A 31 -2.70 -9.73 -31.75
N LYS A 32 -3.64 -9.03 -31.08
CA LYS A 32 -4.99 -9.52 -30.73
C LYS A 32 -5.06 -10.72 -29.78
N LYS A 33 -3.94 -11.13 -29.16
CA LYS A 33 -3.94 -12.15 -28.10
C LYS A 33 -3.92 -11.51 -26.71
N MET A 34 -4.04 -12.34 -25.67
CA MET A 34 -4.09 -11.94 -24.27
C MET A 34 -2.81 -12.35 -23.53
N PHE A 35 -2.36 -11.49 -22.62
CA PHE A 35 -1.18 -11.72 -21.77
C PHE A 35 -1.54 -12.28 -20.39
N THR A 36 -2.83 -12.33 -20.04
CA THR A 36 -3.33 -12.60 -18.70
C THR A 36 -2.90 -13.93 -18.10
N THR A 37 -2.60 -14.93 -18.93
CA THR A 37 -2.12 -16.26 -18.51
C THR A 37 -0.64 -16.50 -18.81
N HIS A 38 0.09 -15.50 -19.29
CA HIS A 38 1.51 -15.65 -19.63
C HIS A 38 2.36 -15.72 -18.36
N PRO A 39 3.38 -16.60 -18.27
CA PRO A 39 4.23 -16.73 -17.08
C PRO A 39 4.88 -15.41 -16.64
N HIS A 40 5.32 -14.59 -17.59
CA HIS A 40 5.85 -13.25 -17.32
C HIS A 40 4.82 -12.35 -16.62
N THR A 41 3.56 -12.33 -17.07
CA THR A 41 2.50 -11.56 -16.42
C THR A 41 2.18 -12.11 -15.03
N LEU A 42 2.16 -13.43 -14.86
CA LEU A 42 1.91 -14.05 -13.54
C LEU A 42 3.04 -13.81 -12.53
N LYS A 43 4.28 -13.65 -12.99
CA LYS A 43 5.41 -13.27 -12.15
C LYS A 43 5.20 -11.87 -11.55
N TRP A 44 4.76 -10.91 -12.37
CA TRP A 44 4.65 -9.50 -11.97
C TRP A 44 3.33 -9.12 -11.30
N ILE A 45 2.29 -9.95 -11.43
CA ILE A 45 1.03 -9.79 -10.67
C ILE A 45 1.15 -10.31 -9.23
N ASP A 46 2.20 -11.07 -8.90
CA ASP A 46 2.44 -11.49 -7.51
C ASP A 46 2.70 -10.23 -6.65
N PRO A 47 1.89 -10.00 -5.60
CA PRO A 47 2.05 -8.85 -4.71
C PRO A 47 3.43 -8.75 -4.06
N LYS A 48 4.21 -9.84 -4.02
CA LYS A 48 5.56 -9.89 -3.47
C LYS A 48 6.65 -9.46 -4.46
N MET A 49 6.39 -9.55 -5.75
CA MET A 49 7.40 -9.35 -6.82
C MET A 49 7.29 -7.99 -7.52
N GLY A 50 6.13 -7.33 -7.44
CA GLY A 50 6.01 -5.90 -7.66
C GLY A 50 5.80 -5.46 -9.12
N LEU A 51 4.64 -4.84 -9.36
CA LEU A 51 4.29 -3.88 -10.42
C LEU A 51 2.81 -3.51 -10.26
N PHE A 52 1.99 -4.47 -9.80
CA PHE A 52 0.61 -4.24 -9.41
C PHE A 52 0.51 -3.78 -7.96
N TRP A 53 0.15 -2.51 -7.79
CA TRP A 53 -0.29 -2.00 -6.50
C TRP A 53 -1.68 -2.57 -6.17
N HIS A 54 -1.79 -3.29 -5.05
CA HIS A 54 -3.04 -3.86 -4.56
C HIS A 54 -3.54 -3.04 -3.36
N PRO A 55 -4.43 -2.06 -3.58
CA PRO A 55 -5.04 -1.32 -2.48
C PRO A 55 -5.89 -2.25 -1.62
N ASN A 56 -5.62 -2.26 -0.32
CA ASN A 56 -6.37 -3.09 0.63
C ASN A 56 -7.86 -2.68 0.77
N ASP A 57 -8.21 -1.42 0.47
CA ASP A 57 -9.55 -0.87 0.72
C ASP A 57 -10.34 -0.54 -0.56
N TRP A 58 -9.83 -0.93 -1.73
CA TRP A 58 -10.51 -0.64 -2.99
C TRP A 58 -11.55 -1.72 -3.31
N ILE A 59 -12.64 -1.31 -3.97
CA ILE A 59 -13.70 -2.22 -4.42
C ILE A 59 -13.32 -2.70 -5.82
N HIS A 60 -12.83 -3.93 -5.92
CA HIS A 60 -12.43 -4.56 -7.19
C HIS A 60 -13.53 -5.44 -7.80
N GLU A 61 -14.62 -5.64 -7.06
CA GLU A 61 -15.72 -6.51 -7.44
C GLU A 61 -16.56 -5.97 -8.60
N HIS A 62 -17.12 -6.90 -9.36
CA HIS A 62 -18.23 -6.60 -10.26
C HIS A 62 -19.47 -6.19 -9.45
N SER A 63 -20.41 -5.48 -10.11
CA SER A 63 -21.57 -4.90 -9.43
C SER A 63 -22.46 -5.93 -8.74
N ASP A 64 -22.63 -7.11 -9.33
CA ASP A 64 -23.37 -8.24 -8.77
C ASP A 64 -22.72 -8.77 -7.49
N GLN A 65 -21.40 -8.96 -7.50
CA GLN A 65 -20.62 -9.40 -6.35
C GLN A 65 -20.64 -8.35 -5.22
N TRP A 66 -20.48 -7.08 -5.57
CA TRP A 66 -20.55 -5.96 -4.61
C TRP A 66 -21.95 -5.88 -3.96
N LEU A 67 -23.01 -6.01 -4.75
CA LEU A 67 -24.39 -6.05 -4.26
C LEU A 67 -24.62 -7.25 -3.33
N ALA A 68 -24.14 -8.44 -3.70
CA ALA A 68 -24.25 -9.64 -2.88
C ALA A 68 -23.50 -9.52 -1.54
N LYS A 69 -22.42 -8.73 -1.49
CA LYS A 69 -21.66 -8.40 -0.27
C LYS A 69 -22.27 -7.27 0.57
N GLY A 70 -23.47 -6.80 0.21
CA GLY A 70 -24.18 -5.78 0.97
C GLY A 70 -23.88 -4.35 0.53
N ALA A 71 -23.27 -4.16 -0.65
CA ALA A 71 -23.13 -2.86 -1.31
C ALA A 71 -22.45 -1.77 -0.45
N LYS A 72 -21.44 -2.15 0.34
CA LYS A 72 -20.72 -1.19 1.19
C LYS A 72 -20.05 -0.11 0.34
N THR A 73 -20.18 1.12 0.79
CA THR A 73 -19.44 2.24 0.26
C THR A 73 -17.97 2.17 0.68
N TRP A 74 -17.10 2.81 -0.10
CA TRP A 74 -15.68 2.90 0.23
C TRP A 74 -15.41 3.48 1.63
N VAL A 75 -16.20 4.49 2.04
CA VAL A 75 -16.09 5.12 3.37
C VAL A 75 -16.39 4.13 4.49
N GLU A 76 -17.39 3.26 4.32
CA GLU A 76 -17.71 2.23 5.31
C GLU A 76 -16.59 1.20 5.42
N ILE A 77 -16.00 0.78 4.29
CA ILE A 77 -14.84 -0.11 4.26
C ILE A 77 -13.66 0.52 5.01
N CYS A 78 -13.33 1.78 4.73
CA CYS A 78 -12.25 2.48 5.43
C CYS A 78 -12.52 2.60 6.94
N ARG A 79 -13.76 2.87 7.36
CA ARG A 79 -14.12 2.93 8.78
C ARG A 79 -13.97 1.59 9.50
N GLU A 80 -14.27 0.50 8.83
CA GLU A 80 -14.02 -0.85 9.36
C GLU A 80 -12.53 -1.10 9.51
N ARG A 81 -11.72 -0.70 8.51
CA ARG A 81 -10.26 -0.84 8.54
C ARG A 81 -9.60 -0.05 9.68
N LEU A 82 -10.12 1.12 10.03
CA LEU A 82 -9.60 1.92 11.15
C LEU A 82 -9.50 1.10 12.44
N LYS A 83 -10.48 0.22 12.71
CA LYS A 83 -10.47 -0.64 13.91
C LYS A 83 -9.33 -1.65 13.92
N GLU A 84 -8.85 -2.07 12.74
CA GLU A 84 -7.68 -2.94 12.64
C GLU A 84 -6.38 -2.14 12.81
N LEU A 85 -6.35 -0.89 12.33
CA LEU A 85 -5.21 0.02 12.54
C LEU A 85 -5.04 0.38 14.03
N ASP A 86 -6.12 0.46 14.80
CA ASP A 86 -6.05 0.68 16.26
C ASP A 86 -5.33 -0.44 17.01
N LYS A 87 -5.23 -1.65 16.43
CA LYS A 87 -4.48 -2.78 17.02
C LYS A 87 -3.00 -2.75 16.71
N HIS A 88 -2.56 -1.90 15.78
CA HIS A 88 -1.16 -1.82 15.36
C HIS A 88 -0.29 -1.26 16.50
N GLN A 89 0.85 -1.91 16.73
CA GLN A 89 1.89 -1.43 17.62
C GLN A 89 3.11 -1.04 16.77
N PRO A 90 3.82 0.06 17.10
CA PRO A 90 5.03 0.45 16.38
C PRO A 90 6.08 -0.68 16.37
N ASP A 91 6.66 -0.94 15.20
CA ASP A 91 7.74 -1.94 15.01
C ASP A 91 8.87 -1.34 14.13
N PRO A 92 10.10 -1.19 14.65
CA PRO A 92 10.48 -1.43 16.04
C PRO A 92 9.84 -0.42 17.00
N PRO A 93 9.59 -0.79 18.26
CA PRO A 93 9.17 0.18 19.27
C PRO A 93 10.26 1.23 19.45
N ILE A 94 9.84 2.45 19.82
CA ILE A 94 10.78 3.51 20.17
C ILE A 94 11.65 3.06 21.35
N ALA A 95 12.94 3.39 21.30
CA ALA A 95 13.84 3.07 22.40
C ALA A 95 13.39 3.81 23.67
N LYS A 96 13.43 3.12 24.80
CA LYS A 96 12.89 3.62 26.07
C LYS A 96 13.53 4.95 26.51
N ASP A 97 14.84 5.11 26.29
CA ASP A 97 15.57 6.34 26.62
C ASP A 97 15.12 7.54 25.76
N VAL A 98 14.81 7.29 24.49
CA VAL A 98 14.27 8.31 23.59
C VAL A 98 12.86 8.72 24.02
N ASP A 99 12.00 7.75 24.35
CA ASP A 99 10.64 8.01 24.82
C ASP A 99 10.61 8.82 26.12
N GLU A 100 11.45 8.46 27.09
CA GLU A 100 11.59 9.19 28.36
C GLU A 100 12.06 10.64 28.13
N ARG A 101 13.02 10.85 27.22
CA ARG A 101 13.51 12.19 26.88
C ARG A 101 12.43 13.04 26.19
N CYS A 102 11.69 12.46 25.26
CA CYS A 102 10.55 13.14 24.61
C CYS A 102 9.50 13.56 25.64
N ASN A 103 9.14 12.67 26.56
CA ASN A 103 8.17 12.94 27.62
C ASN A 103 8.65 14.03 28.59
N ALA A 104 9.95 14.10 28.89
CA ALA A 104 10.52 15.17 29.72
C ALA A 104 10.39 16.55 29.05
N ILE A 105 10.70 16.64 27.75
CA ILE A 105 10.57 17.88 26.97
C ILE A 105 9.11 18.32 26.90
N LEU A 106 8.18 17.40 26.65
CA LEU A 106 6.74 17.70 26.62
C LEU A 106 6.26 18.26 27.97
N LYS A 107 6.70 17.66 29.07
CA LYS A 107 6.32 18.12 30.41
C LYS A 107 6.86 19.51 30.73
N GLU A 108 8.10 19.81 30.31
CA GLU A 108 8.67 21.15 30.45
C GLU A 108 7.88 22.19 29.65
N ALA A 109 7.57 21.88 28.38
CA ALA A 109 6.77 22.73 27.52
C ALA A 109 5.34 22.95 28.07
N ASP A 110 4.69 21.91 28.60
CA ASP A 110 3.36 22.03 29.20
C ASP A 110 3.36 22.95 30.43
N VAL A 111 4.41 22.91 31.26
CA VAL A 111 4.56 23.82 32.40
C VAL A 111 4.78 25.25 31.92
N GLU A 112 5.61 25.46 30.90
CA GLU A 112 5.85 26.77 30.31
C GLU A 112 4.56 27.35 29.69
N LEU A 113 3.81 26.54 28.94
CA LEU A 113 2.54 26.91 28.32
C LEU A 113 1.43 27.20 29.35
N ALA A 114 1.37 26.44 30.45
CA ALA A 114 0.38 26.66 31.52
C ALA A 114 0.62 27.95 32.32
N LEU A 115 1.77 28.60 32.15
CA LEU A 115 2.09 29.90 32.73
C LEU A 115 1.59 31.08 31.85
N PHE A 116 1.10 30.82 30.64
CA PHE A 116 0.45 31.78 29.74
C PHE A 116 -1.08 31.69 29.82
#